data_AF-A0A8X6U7N1-F1
#
_entry.id   AF-A0A8X6U7N1-F1
#
_cell.length_a   1.000
_cell.length_b   1.000
_cell.length_c   1.000
_cell.angle_alpha   90.00
_cell.angle_beta   90.00
_cell.angle_gamma   90.00
#
_symmetry.space_group_name_H-M   'P 1'
#
loop_
_entity.id
_entity.type
_entity.pdbx_description
1 polymer ?
#
loop_
_entity_poly.entity_id
_entity_poly.type
_entity_poly.pdbx_seq_one_letter_code
_entity_poly.pdbx_strand_id
1 'polypeptide(L)'
;MYVGSVIYVRGKAYELLEADEYTIDYMEKHSEMFPHANVRKIMAEFKEWIPSKCGSLKFGFEKYDSEKTGFIKYENFREVLYKEMPNEVQIQYPEHAMKTLARYYADEKYIGLCFEDVVSRVQSELYRKKFYDFENLKLAFQIYDNEEVGYLDPDRIYYILRTISLPLNRDLMKGFIYKFPKNDGKINYTDLIKALNWLENPHVHDKGEPHAIQINWERNETEKNLDKIKYNCFLMDIVST
;
A
#
# COMPACT_ATOMS: atom_id res chain seq x y z
N MET A 1 -17.02 -9.08 -17.05
CA MET A 1 -16.69 -9.97 -15.92
C MET A 1 -16.59 -9.09 -14.67
N TYR A 2 -17.11 -9.53 -13.52
CA TYR A 2 -17.07 -8.78 -12.25
C TYR A 2 -17.19 -9.74 -11.06
N VAL A 3 -16.92 -9.23 -9.85
CA VAL A 3 -17.04 -9.99 -8.59
C VAL A 3 -18.51 -10.13 -8.22
N GLY A 4 -18.97 -11.37 -8.05
CA GLY A 4 -20.38 -11.76 -7.96
C GLY A 4 -20.99 -12.17 -9.30
N SER A 5 -20.20 -12.24 -10.39
CA SER A 5 -20.69 -12.80 -11.66
C SER A 5 -20.55 -14.33 -11.69
N VAL A 6 -21.50 -14.99 -12.35
CA VAL A 6 -21.46 -16.44 -12.58
C VAL A 6 -20.82 -16.74 -13.93
N ILE A 7 -19.77 -17.55 -13.92
CA ILE A 7 -19.10 -18.07 -15.11
C ILE A 7 -19.41 -19.56 -15.28
N TYR A 8 -19.45 -20.02 -16.53
CA TYR A 8 -19.68 -21.43 -16.85
C TYR A 8 -18.39 -22.08 -17.34
N VAL A 9 -17.91 -23.07 -16.60
CA VAL A 9 -16.73 -23.87 -16.97
C VAL A 9 -17.18 -25.31 -17.19
N ARG A 10 -17.07 -25.80 -18.43
CA ARG A 10 -17.53 -27.14 -18.84
C ARG A 10 -18.99 -27.42 -18.43
N GLY A 11 -19.87 -26.44 -18.59
CA GLY A 11 -21.30 -26.54 -18.28
C GLY A 11 -21.65 -26.44 -16.80
N LYS A 12 -20.68 -26.27 -15.89
CA LYS A 12 -20.90 -26.02 -14.47
C LYS A 12 -20.78 -24.53 -14.16
N ALA A 13 -21.73 -24.02 -13.37
CA ALA A 13 -21.75 -22.64 -12.90
C ALA A 13 -20.79 -22.43 -11.71
N TYR A 14 -20.03 -21.35 -11.74
CA TYR A 14 -19.14 -20.91 -10.66
C TYR A 14 -19.33 -19.41 -10.44
N GLU A 15 -19.45 -18.99 -9.19
CA GLU A 15 -19.49 -17.58 -8.84
C GLU A 15 -18.07 -17.05 -8.57
N LEU A 16 -17.74 -15.90 -9.16
CA LEU A 16 -16.49 -15.20 -8.89
C LEU A 16 -16.60 -14.44 -7.57
N LEU A 17 -16.08 -15.01 -6.48
CA LEU A 17 -16.19 -14.41 -5.15
C LEU A 17 -15.23 -13.24 -4.95
N GLU A 18 -14.04 -13.28 -5.53
CA GLU A 18 -13.01 -12.26 -5.36
C GLU A 18 -12.13 -12.11 -6.61
N ALA A 19 -11.35 -11.03 -6.63
CA ALA A 19 -10.28 -10.77 -7.58
C ALA A 19 -9.09 -10.16 -6.80
N ASP A 20 -7.87 -10.37 -7.29
CA ASP A 20 -6.68 -9.77 -6.69
C ASP A 20 -6.65 -8.24 -6.90
N GLU A 21 -5.87 -7.55 -6.07
CA GLU A 21 -5.76 -6.09 -6.07
C GLU A 21 -5.43 -5.52 -7.46
N TYR A 22 -4.53 -6.17 -8.20
CA TYR A 22 -4.14 -5.72 -9.54
C TYR A 22 -5.28 -5.84 -10.54
N THR A 23 -6.03 -6.94 -10.51
CA THR A 23 -7.21 -7.13 -11.34
C THR A 23 -8.28 -6.07 -11.06
N ILE A 24 -8.55 -5.76 -9.78
CA ILE A 24 -9.56 -4.74 -9.42
C ILE A 24 -9.09 -3.35 -9.90
N ASP A 25 -7.84 -2.99 -9.62
CA ASP A 25 -7.23 -1.74 -10.08
C ASP A 25 -7.31 -1.56 -11.60
N TYR A 26 -7.05 -2.64 -12.33
CA TYR A 26 -7.16 -2.65 -13.78
C TYR A 26 -8.60 -2.35 -14.22
N MET A 27 -9.58 -3.01 -13.61
CA MET A 27 -10.99 -2.81 -13.95
C MET A 27 -11.45 -1.36 -13.66
N GLU A 28 -11.00 -0.77 -12.56
CA GLU A 28 -11.30 0.61 -12.19
C GLU A 28 -10.66 1.62 -13.15
N LYS A 29 -9.42 1.38 -13.59
CA LYS A 29 -8.72 2.21 -14.58
C LYS A 29 -9.33 2.12 -15.98
N HIS A 30 -9.97 1.00 -16.28
CA HIS A 30 -10.64 0.70 -17.55
C HIS A 30 -12.17 0.69 -17.42
N SER A 31 -12.70 1.62 -16.62
CA SER A 31 -14.12 1.69 -16.23
C SER A 31 -15.11 1.81 -17.40
N GLU A 32 -14.66 2.19 -18.60
CA GLU A 32 -15.43 2.16 -19.84
C GLU A 32 -15.81 0.74 -20.29
N MET A 33 -14.95 -0.25 -19.99
CA MET A 33 -15.20 -1.67 -20.26
C MET A 33 -15.88 -2.38 -19.08
N PHE A 34 -15.79 -1.80 -17.88
CA PHE A 34 -16.29 -2.39 -16.63
C PHE A 34 -17.22 -1.42 -15.90
N PRO A 35 -18.54 -1.41 -16.24
CA PRO A 35 -19.49 -0.46 -15.65
C PRO A 35 -19.61 -0.57 -14.12
N HIS A 36 -19.48 -1.77 -13.55
CA HIS A 36 -19.48 -1.98 -12.09
C HIS A 36 -18.17 -1.54 -11.42
N ALA A 37 -17.12 -1.23 -12.18
CA ALA A 37 -15.88 -0.64 -11.69
C ALA A 37 -15.82 0.89 -11.96
N ASN A 38 -16.93 1.49 -12.40
CA ASN A 38 -17.01 2.91 -12.71
C ASN A 38 -17.62 3.70 -11.56
N VAL A 39 -16.79 4.18 -10.64
CA VAL A 39 -17.25 4.94 -9.47
C VAL A 39 -18.07 6.18 -9.85
N ARG A 40 -17.73 6.87 -10.94
CA ARG A 40 -18.47 8.08 -11.36
C ARG A 40 -19.90 7.74 -11.76
N LYS A 41 -20.09 6.63 -12.49
CA LYS A 41 -21.42 6.14 -12.85
C LYS A 41 -22.21 5.71 -11.61
N ILE A 42 -21.59 4.92 -10.73
CA ILE A 42 -22.21 4.46 -9.48
C ILE A 42 -22.68 5.68 -8.64
N MET A 43 -21.82 6.68 -8.47
CA MET A 43 -22.12 7.88 -7.70
C MET A 43 -23.23 8.72 -8.34
N ALA A 44 -23.27 8.83 -9.67
CA ALA A 44 -24.31 9.57 -10.37
C ALA A 44 -25.71 8.97 -10.13
N GLU A 45 -25.84 7.65 -10.17
CA GLU A 45 -27.11 6.96 -9.88
C GLU A 45 -27.43 7.02 -8.37
N PHE A 46 -26.43 6.94 -7.50
CA PHE A 46 -26.63 7.01 -6.05
C PHE A 46 -27.12 8.39 -5.58
N LYS A 47 -26.75 9.46 -6.29
CA LYS A 47 -27.25 10.81 -6.04
C LYS A 47 -28.78 10.94 -6.18
N GLU A 48 -29.45 10.03 -6.89
CA GLU A 48 -30.89 10.09 -7.06
C GLU A 48 -31.67 9.70 -5.80
N TRP A 49 -31.14 8.78 -4.99
CA TRP A 49 -31.87 8.24 -3.83
C TRP A 49 -31.23 8.61 -2.48
N ILE A 50 -29.91 8.80 -2.43
CA ILE A 50 -29.20 9.06 -1.17
C ILE A 50 -29.62 10.35 -0.46
N PRO A 51 -29.88 11.49 -1.14
CA PRO A 51 -30.31 12.71 -0.43
C PRO A 51 -31.54 12.49 0.46
N SER A 52 -32.48 11.65 0.02
CA SER A 52 -33.68 11.29 0.79
C SER A 52 -33.40 10.37 2.00
N LYS A 53 -32.23 9.72 2.01
CA LYS A 53 -31.78 8.76 3.03
C LYS A 53 -30.56 9.23 3.81
N CYS A 54 -30.04 10.43 3.54
CA CYS A 54 -28.77 10.91 4.07
C CYS A 54 -28.71 10.89 5.60
N GLY A 55 -29.82 11.24 6.28
CA GLY A 55 -29.91 11.17 7.74
C GLY A 55 -29.79 9.74 8.28
N SER A 56 -30.51 8.79 7.67
CA SER A 56 -30.46 7.37 8.03
C SER A 56 -29.09 6.75 7.76
N LEU A 57 -28.48 7.07 6.60
CA LEU A 57 -27.14 6.62 6.24
C LEU A 57 -26.10 7.15 7.23
N LYS A 58 -26.14 8.44 7.55
CA LYS A 58 -25.25 9.06 8.53
C LYS A 58 -25.37 8.37 9.89
N PHE A 59 -26.59 8.21 10.39
CA PHE A 59 -26.84 7.51 11.65
C PHE A 59 -26.36 6.05 11.59
N GLY A 60 -26.57 5.36 10.47
CA GLY A 60 -26.10 4.01 10.23
C GLY A 60 -24.58 3.89 10.31
N PHE A 61 -23.84 4.78 9.65
CA PHE A 61 -22.37 4.79 9.71
C PHE A 61 -21.84 5.16 11.10
N GLU A 62 -22.39 6.21 11.73
CA GLU A 62 -21.99 6.65 13.07
C GLU A 62 -22.20 5.56 14.14
N LYS A 63 -23.19 4.68 13.96
CA LYS A 63 -23.37 3.51 14.83
C LYS A 63 -22.17 2.56 14.82
N TYR A 64 -21.49 2.42 13.69
CA TYR A 64 -20.30 1.58 13.52
C TYR A 64 -18.98 2.34 13.79
N ASP A 65 -19.04 3.64 14.06
CA ASP A 65 -17.89 4.51 14.37
C ASP A 65 -18.11 5.22 15.72
N SER A 66 -18.19 4.43 16.79
CA SER A 66 -18.42 4.94 18.16
C SER A 66 -17.34 5.93 18.63
N GLU A 67 -16.13 5.77 18.09
CA GLU A 67 -14.97 6.61 18.38
C GLU A 67 -14.93 7.89 17.54
N LYS A 68 -15.84 8.04 16.56
CA LYS A 68 -15.93 9.19 15.65
C LYS A 68 -14.63 9.46 14.89
N THR A 69 -13.97 8.38 14.48
CA THR A 69 -12.74 8.42 13.69
C THR A 69 -12.98 8.89 12.26
N GLY A 70 -14.22 8.77 11.77
CA GLY A 70 -14.58 8.99 10.37
C GLY A 70 -14.31 7.80 9.46
N PHE A 71 -13.96 6.64 10.04
CA PHE A 71 -13.65 5.41 9.32
C PHE A 71 -14.55 4.26 9.75
N ILE A 72 -14.91 3.39 8.80
CA ILE A 72 -15.56 2.11 9.06
C ILE A 72 -15.04 1.02 8.12
N LYS A 73 -15.27 -0.24 8.49
CA LYS A 73 -14.94 -1.41 7.65
C LYS A 73 -15.89 -1.57 6.47
N TYR A 74 -15.41 -2.25 5.43
CA TYR A 74 -16.17 -2.58 4.22
C TYR A 74 -17.50 -3.25 4.49
N GLU A 75 -17.53 -4.26 5.35
CA GLU A 75 -18.75 -5.02 5.63
C GLU A 75 -19.84 -4.11 6.21
N ASN A 76 -19.46 -3.19 7.10
CA ASN A 76 -20.37 -2.22 7.70
C ASN A 76 -20.82 -1.16 6.70
N PHE A 77 -19.89 -0.64 5.88
CA PHE A 77 -20.20 0.33 4.83
C PHE A 77 -21.22 -0.24 3.83
N ARG A 78 -20.94 -1.46 3.37
CA ARG A 78 -21.80 -2.26 2.49
C ARG A 78 -23.17 -2.53 3.12
N GLU A 79 -23.22 -2.96 4.39
CA GLU A 79 -24.47 -3.26 5.09
C GLU A 79 -25.37 -2.02 5.18
N VAL A 80 -24.82 -0.88 5.60
CA VAL A 80 -25.58 0.38 5.73
C VAL A 80 -26.13 0.84 4.38
N LEU A 81 -25.32 0.76 3.30
CA LEU A 81 -25.79 1.12 1.97
C LEU A 81 -26.91 0.21 1.49
N TYR A 82 -26.75 -1.11 1.55
CA TYR A 82 -27.79 -2.04 1.09
C TYR A 82 -29.09 -1.91 1.88
N LYS A 83 -29.00 -1.61 3.18
CA LYS A 83 -30.19 -1.46 4.02
C LYS A 83 -31.05 -0.25 3.62
N GLU A 84 -30.42 0.84 3.20
CA GLU A 84 -31.13 2.08 2.83
C GLU A 84 -31.42 2.18 1.32
N MET A 85 -30.76 1.36 0.51
CA MET A 85 -30.91 1.33 -0.94
C MET A 85 -32.30 0.81 -1.36
N PRO A 86 -32.98 1.46 -2.33
CA PRO A 86 -34.22 0.94 -2.89
C PRO A 86 -34.03 -0.46 -3.50
N ASN A 87 -34.99 -1.35 -3.31
CA ASN A 87 -34.92 -2.74 -3.78
C ASN A 87 -34.72 -2.83 -5.32
N GLU A 88 -35.32 -1.90 -6.07
CA GLU A 88 -35.22 -1.84 -7.54
C GLU A 88 -33.80 -1.47 -8.00
N VAL A 89 -33.08 -0.71 -7.18
CA VAL A 89 -31.69 -0.32 -7.41
C VAL A 89 -30.75 -1.43 -6.98
N GLN A 90 -31.02 -2.09 -5.85
CA GLN A 90 -30.18 -3.16 -5.29
C GLN A 90 -29.86 -4.28 -6.29
N ILE A 91 -30.81 -4.65 -7.15
CA ILE A 91 -30.64 -5.70 -8.17
C ILE A 91 -29.58 -5.31 -9.21
N GLN A 92 -29.40 -4.02 -9.46
CA GLN A 92 -28.50 -3.49 -10.49
C GLN A 92 -27.06 -3.32 -9.98
N TYR A 93 -26.86 -3.40 -8.67
CA TYR A 93 -25.61 -3.09 -7.99
C TYR A 93 -25.05 -4.33 -7.27
N PRO A 94 -24.25 -5.16 -7.99
CA PRO A 94 -23.64 -6.34 -7.40
C PRO A 94 -22.48 -5.97 -6.45
N GLU A 95 -21.95 -6.99 -5.77
CA GLU A 95 -20.84 -6.89 -4.83
C GLU A 95 -19.65 -6.07 -5.36
N HIS A 96 -19.27 -6.28 -6.62
CA HIS A 96 -18.17 -5.54 -7.24
C HIS A 96 -18.40 -4.02 -7.22
N ALA A 97 -19.61 -3.55 -7.49
CA ALA A 97 -19.90 -2.12 -7.50
C ALA A 97 -19.81 -1.51 -6.09
N MET A 98 -20.24 -2.26 -5.06
CA MET A 98 -20.09 -1.83 -3.67
C MET A 98 -18.62 -1.78 -3.28
N LYS A 99 -17.84 -2.78 -3.71
CA LYS A 99 -16.39 -2.83 -3.47
C LYS A 99 -15.67 -1.69 -4.17
N THR A 100 -15.98 -1.38 -5.43
CA THR A 100 -15.42 -0.22 -6.15
C THR A 100 -15.74 1.10 -5.44
N LEU A 101 -16.99 1.30 -5.01
CA LEU A 101 -17.37 2.50 -4.28
C LEU A 101 -16.61 2.61 -2.95
N ALA A 102 -16.53 1.52 -2.19
CA ALA A 102 -15.78 1.46 -0.95
C ALA A 102 -14.28 1.75 -1.15
N ARG A 103 -13.66 1.17 -2.19
CA ARG A 103 -12.26 1.38 -2.55
C ARG A 103 -11.94 2.83 -2.91
N TYR A 104 -12.88 3.51 -3.57
CA TYR A 104 -12.72 4.94 -3.89
C TYR A 104 -12.61 5.81 -2.63
N TYR A 105 -13.35 5.46 -1.57
CA TYR A 105 -13.31 6.15 -0.27
C TYR A 105 -12.38 5.49 0.76
N ALA A 106 -11.71 4.41 0.39
CA ALA A 106 -10.78 3.72 1.27
C ALA A 106 -9.53 4.56 1.50
N ASP A 107 -9.01 4.50 2.73
CA ASP A 107 -7.68 4.99 3.02
C ASP A 107 -6.62 4.16 2.30
N GLU A 108 -5.44 4.74 2.11
CA GLU A 108 -4.33 4.01 1.51
C GLU A 108 -3.48 3.38 2.60
N LYS A 109 -3.26 2.07 2.49
CA LYS A 109 -2.35 1.34 3.37
C LYS A 109 -1.07 1.07 2.61
N TYR A 110 0.06 1.47 3.17
CA TYR A 110 1.36 1.12 2.63
C TYR A 110 1.61 -0.39 2.79
N ILE A 111 1.89 -1.06 1.67
CA ILE A 111 2.22 -2.49 1.56
C ILE A 111 3.65 -2.72 1.06
N GLY A 112 4.39 -1.64 0.81
CA GLY A 112 5.81 -1.76 0.49
C GLY A 112 6.59 -2.32 1.67
N LEU A 113 7.81 -2.79 1.39
CA LEU A 113 8.77 -3.04 2.46
C LEU A 113 9.00 -1.71 3.18
N CYS A 114 8.69 -1.64 4.47
CA CYS A 114 9.06 -0.48 5.27
C CYS A 114 10.59 -0.43 5.42
N PHE A 115 11.12 0.72 5.82
CA PHE A 115 12.56 0.89 5.95
C PHE A 115 13.16 -0.17 6.88
N GLU A 116 12.46 -0.47 7.96
CA GLU A 116 12.78 -1.46 8.98
C GLU A 116 12.88 -2.88 8.40
N ASP A 117 11.97 -3.27 7.51
CA ASP A 117 12.02 -4.58 6.83
C ASP A 117 13.26 -4.69 5.95
N VAL A 118 13.59 -3.61 5.22
CA VAL A 118 14.77 -3.57 4.36
C VAL A 118 16.05 -3.65 5.19
N VAL A 119 16.12 -2.95 6.32
CA VAL A 119 17.25 -3.04 7.27
C VAL A 119 17.40 -4.47 7.79
N SER A 120 16.32 -5.09 8.29
CA SER A 120 16.33 -6.48 8.75
C SER A 120 16.86 -7.42 7.68
N ARG A 121 16.46 -7.23 6.42
CA ARG A 121 16.89 -8.10 5.32
C ARG A 121 18.37 -7.90 4.96
N VAL A 122 18.81 -6.65 4.90
CA VAL A 122 20.22 -6.30 4.69
C VAL A 122 21.09 -6.93 5.77
N GLN A 123 20.71 -6.76 7.05
CA GLN A 123 21.45 -7.32 8.18
C GLN A 123 21.49 -8.84 8.14
N SER A 124 20.37 -9.52 7.84
CA SER A 124 20.33 -10.97 7.68
C SER A 124 21.24 -11.47 6.56
N GLU A 125 21.33 -10.76 5.43
CA GLU A 125 22.27 -11.10 4.36
C GLU A 125 23.73 -10.88 4.76
N LEU A 126 24.06 -9.75 5.40
CA LEU A 126 25.41 -9.48 5.91
C LEU A 126 25.84 -10.52 6.96
N TYR A 127 24.94 -10.87 7.87
CA TYR A 127 25.14 -11.93 8.87
C TYR A 127 25.43 -13.28 8.20
N ARG A 128 24.56 -13.71 7.28
CA ARG A 128 24.69 -14.98 6.53
C ARG A 128 25.98 -15.04 5.73
N LYS A 129 26.42 -13.90 5.19
CA LYS A 129 27.66 -13.75 4.44
C LYS A 129 28.88 -13.49 5.32
N LYS A 130 28.71 -13.46 6.65
CA LYS A 130 29.79 -13.28 7.63
C LYS A 130 30.58 -11.98 7.40
N PHE A 131 29.87 -10.90 7.10
CA PHE A 131 30.45 -9.57 7.00
C PHE A 131 30.52 -8.91 8.38
N TYR A 132 31.73 -8.54 8.80
CA TYR A 132 32.02 -7.91 10.10
C TYR A 132 32.80 -6.60 9.99
N ASP A 133 33.22 -6.23 8.77
CA ASP A 133 34.24 -5.20 8.55
C ASP A 133 33.62 -3.80 8.42
N PHE A 134 32.89 -3.38 9.46
CA PHE A 134 32.21 -2.09 9.51
C PHE A 134 33.17 -0.92 9.72
N GLU A 135 34.34 -1.16 10.32
CA GLU A 135 35.39 -0.15 10.46
C GLU A 135 36.01 0.23 9.12
N ASN A 136 36.36 -0.75 8.27
CA ASN A 136 36.85 -0.43 6.92
C ASN A 136 35.76 0.18 6.04
N LEU A 137 34.49 -0.21 6.23
CA LEU A 137 33.36 0.46 5.59
C LEU A 137 33.30 1.96 5.95
N LYS A 138 33.45 2.28 7.24
CA LYS A 138 33.48 3.66 7.73
C LYS A 138 34.66 4.44 7.15
N LEU A 139 35.85 3.84 7.17
CA LEU A 139 37.05 4.45 6.59
C LEU A 139 36.88 4.72 5.09
N ALA A 140 36.26 3.81 4.35
CA ALA A 140 35.95 4.02 2.94
C ALA A 140 35.06 5.26 2.75
N PHE A 141 33.97 5.39 3.51
CA PHE A 141 33.13 6.58 3.42
C PHE A 141 33.89 7.87 3.72
N GLN A 142 34.74 7.88 4.75
CA GLN A 142 35.58 9.03 5.10
C GLN A 142 36.55 9.42 3.97
N ILE A 143 37.17 8.44 3.30
CA ILE A 143 38.06 8.70 2.14
C ILE A 143 37.29 9.36 0.99
N TYR A 144 36.02 8.99 0.80
CA TYR A 144 35.20 9.53 -0.28
C TYR A 144 34.47 10.84 0.08
N ASP A 145 34.47 11.22 1.36
CA ASP A 145 33.91 12.46 1.93
C ASP A 145 35.02 13.48 2.22
N ASN A 146 35.63 14.02 1.16
CA ASN A 146 36.75 14.97 1.27
C ASN A 146 36.43 16.23 2.10
N GLU A 147 35.15 16.60 2.19
CA GLU A 147 34.69 17.81 2.88
C GLU A 147 34.26 17.54 4.33
N GLU A 148 34.32 16.28 4.79
CA GLU A 148 33.90 15.82 6.13
C GLU A 148 32.48 16.28 6.52
N VAL A 149 31.60 16.41 5.53
CA VAL A 149 30.24 16.92 5.75
C VAL A 149 29.36 15.85 6.40
N GLY A 150 29.69 14.57 6.24
CA GLY A 150 28.90 13.46 6.79
C GLY A 150 27.73 13.03 5.90
N TYR A 151 27.47 13.75 4.80
CA TYR A 151 26.33 13.54 3.90
C TYR A 151 26.77 13.31 2.46
N LEU A 152 26.25 12.27 1.82
CA LEU A 152 26.57 11.91 0.44
C LEU A 152 25.32 11.62 -0.38
N ASP A 153 25.42 11.87 -1.69
CA ASP A 153 24.33 11.57 -2.62
C ASP A 153 24.12 10.04 -2.75
N PRO A 154 22.88 9.57 -3.00
CA PRO A 154 22.56 8.15 -3.11
C PRO A 154 23.44 7.37 -4.11
N ASP A 155 23.77 7.97 -5.26
CA ASP A 155 24.63 7.35 -6.27
C ASP A 155 26.08 7.17 -5.76
N ARG A 156 26.55 8.14 -4.96
CA ARG A 156 27.88 8.07 -4.35
C ARG A 156 27.93 7.00 -3.26
N ILE A 157 26.90 6.91 -2.42
CA ILE A 157 26.74 5.81 -1.46
C ILE A 157 26.79 4.47 -2.19
N TYR A 158 25.97 4.30 -3.25
CA TYR A 158 25.92 3.06 -4.02
C TYR A 158 27.30 2.68 -4.57
N TYR A 159 28.01 3.65 -5.16
CA TYR A 159 29.35 3.44 -5.68
C TYR A 159 30.33 2.95 -4.60
N ILE A 160 30.33 3.56 -3.41
CA ILE A 160 31.22 3.18 -2.30
C ILE A 160 30.91 1.75 -1.82
N LEU A 161 29.63 1.45 -1.58
CA LEU A 161 29.18 0.10 -1.17
C LEU A 161 29.53 -0.98 -2.19
N ARG A 162 29.53 -0.64 -3.49
CA ARG A 162 29.98 -1.54 -4.57
C ARG A 162 31.50 -1.70 -4.59
N THR A 163 32.24 -0.64 -4.33
CA THR A 163 33.72 -0.63 -4.36
C THR A 163 34.30 -1.49 -3.23
N ILE A 164 33.75 -1.37 -2.03
CA ILE A 164 34.12 -2.22 -0.88
C ILE A 164 33.60 -3.66 -1.01
N SER A 165 32.93 -3.99 -2.11
CA SER A 165 32.36 -5.32 -2.37
C SER A 165 31.44 -5.81 -1.25
N LEU A 166 30.60 -4.91 -0.71
CA LEU A 166 29.63 -5.27 0.32
C LEU A 166 28.79 -6.46 -0.18
N PRO A 167 28.64 -7.55 0.60
CA PRO A 167 28.07 -8.80 0.12
C PRO A 167 26.54 -8.77 0.07
N LEU A 168 25.99 -7.75 -0.60
CA LEU A 168 24.58 -7.58 -0.91
C LEU A 168 24.37 -7.70 -2.42
N ASN A 169 23.22 -8.24 -2.83
CA ASN A 169 22.82 -8.18 -4.23
C ASN A 169 22.50 -6.72 -4.63
N ARG A 170 22.49 -6.43 -5.94
CA ARG A 170 22.32 -5.06 -6.43
C ARG A 170 20.96 -4.47 -6.06
N ASP A 171 19.90 -5.26 -6.10
CA ASP A 171 18.54 -4.78 -5.87
C ASP A 171 18.32 -4.45 -4.39
N LEU A 172 18.75 -5.30 -3.46
CA LEU A 172 18.68 -5.05 -2.02
C LEU A 172 19.51 -3.83 -1.63
N MET A 173 20.71 -3.67 -2.21
CA MET A 173 21.54 -2.49 -1.98
C MET A 173 20.85 -1.21 -2.48
N LYS A 174 20.30 -1.22 -3.70
CA LYS A 174 19.56 -0.08 -4.24
C LYS A 174 18.30 0.21 -3.43
N GLY A 175 17.54 -0.82 -3.03
CA GLY A 175 16.32 -0.69 -2.24
C GLY A 175 16.61 -0.09 -0.87
N PHE A 176 17.67 -0.56 -0.21
CA PHE A 176 18.16 0.00 1.05
C PHE A 176 18.49 1.48 0.92
N ILE A 177 19.29 1.87 -0.08
CA ILE A 177 19.64 3.29 -0.33
C ILE A 177 18.41 4.13 -0.66
N TYR A 178 17.50 3.58 -1.48
CA TYR A 178 16.27 4.27 -1.89
C TYR A 178 15.36 4.56 -0.69
N LYS A 179 15.19 3.60 0.22
CA LYS A 179 14.36 3.73 1.43
C LYS A 179 15.07 4.45 2.58
N PHE A 180 16.39 4.58 2.53
CA PHE A 180 17.14 5.23 3.61
C PHE A 180 16.70 6.70 3.80
N PRO A 181 16.51 7.18 5.04
CA PRO A 181 16.16 8.57 5.32
C PRO A 181 17.13 9.56 4.67
N LYS A 182 16.59 10.62 4.04
CA LYS A 182 17.37 11.63 3.32
C LYS A 182 17.10 13.02 3.90
N ASN A 183 18.16 13.81 4.02
CA ASN A 183 18.09 15.23 4.32
C ASN A 183 18.54 16.01 3.08
N ASP A 184 17.65 16.81 2.51
CA ASP A 184 17.89 17.53 1.25
C ASP A 184 18.41 16.62 0.11
N GLY A 185 17.81 15.43 -0.01
CA GLY A 185 18.20 14.41 -1.00
C GLY A 185 19.47 13.62 -0.66
N LYS A 186 20.24 14.01 0.35
CA LYS A 186 21.50 13.36 0.76
C LYS A 186 21.31 12.43 1.96
N ILE A 187 22.21 11.45 2.07
CA ILE A 187 22.18 10.43 3.13
C ILE A 187 23.33 10.69 4.12
N ASN A 188 23.01 10.70 5.42
CA ASN A 188 24.04 10.64 6.47
C ASN A 188 24.67 9.24 6.48
N TYR A 189 25.93 9.13 6.04
CA TYR A 189 26.56 7.82 5.93
C TYR A 189 26.91 7.21 7.30
N THR A 190 27.01 8.02 8.36
CA THR A 190 27.25 7.51 9.72
C THR A 190 26.02 6.74 10.20
N ASP A 191 24.83 7.28 9.98
CA ASP A 191 23.58 6.59 10.32
C ASP A 191 23.35 5.37 9.42
N LEU A 192 23.77 5.46 8.15
CA LEU A 192 23.74 4.31 7.24
C LEU A 192 24.61 3.16 7.73
N ILE A 193 25.84 3.44 8.17
CA ILE A 193 26.74 2.42 8.73
C ILE A 193 26.12 1.80 9.99
N LYS A 194 25.55 2.61 10.89
CA LYS A 194 24.85 2.09 12.08
C LYS A 194 23.73 1.13 11.71
N ALA A 195 22.91 1.47 10.70
CA ALA A 195 21.84 0.62 10.22
C ALA A 195 22.34 -0.70 9.58
N LEU A 196 23.51 -0.67 8.92
CA LEU A 196 24.14 -1.88 8.38
C LEU A 196 24.78 -2.76 9.47
N ASN A 197 25.25 -2.15 10.56
CA ASN A 197 26.01 -2.81 11.62
C ASN A 197 25.12 -3.68 12.50
N TRP A 198 24.86 -4.91 12.04
CA TRP A 198 24.08 -5.91 12.75
C TRP A 198 24.73 -6.39 14.07
N LEU A 199 26.02 -6.13 14.29
CA LEU A 199 26.70 -6.48 15.55
C LEU A 199 26.31 -5.52 16.68
N GLU A 200 26.31 -4.22 16.38
CA GLU A 200 26.04 -3.17 17.37
C GLU A 200 24.55 -2.80 17.42
N ASN A 201 23.86 -2.86 16.29
CA ASN A 201 22.46 -2.43 16.14
C ASN A 201 21.62 -3.51 15.46
N PRO A 202 21.47 -4.71 16.06
CA PRO A 202 20.70 -5.79 15.47
C PRO A 202 19.22 -5.41 15.37
N HIS A 203 18.67 -5.53 14.16
CA HIS A 203 17.25 -5.44 13.89
C HIS A 203 16.59 -6.83 14.03
N VAL A 204 15.27 -6.89 14.22
CA VAL A 204 14.57 -8.18 14.33
C VAL A 204 14.77 -8.97 13.04
N HIS A 205 15.53 -10.06 13.12
CA HIS A 205 15.83 -10.89 11.95
C HIS A 205 14.53 -11.49 11.40
N ASP A 206 14.29 -11.25 10.12
CA ASP A 206 13.24 -11.91 9.34
C ASP A 206 13.37 -13.43 9.50
N LYS A 207 12.28 -14.11 9.88
CA LYS A 207 12.23 -15.52 10.30
C LYS A 207 12.45 -16.52 9.16
N GLY A 208 12.95 -16.06 8.01
CA GLY A 208 13.46 -16.92 6.95
C GLY A 208 12.46 -17.23 5.84
N GLU A 209 11.34 -16.50 5.73
CA GLU A 209 10.52 -16.61 4.54
C GLU A 209 11.18 -15.83 3.39
N PRO A 210 11.53 -16.49 2.27
CA PRO A 210 12.11 -15.83 1.12
C PRO A 210 11.02 -15.05 0.39
N HIS A 211 10.74 -13.84 0.87
CA HIS A 211 9.97 -12.88 0.09
C HIS A 211 10.90 -12.34 -1.01
N ALA A 212 10.46 -12.45 -2.26
CA ALA A 212 11.12 -11.73 -3.34
C ALA A 212 11.12 -10.24 -2.97
N ILE A 213 12.30 -9.60 -2.97
CA ILE A 213 12.41 -8.15 -2.82
C ILE A 213 11.89 -7.55 -4.13
N GLN A 214 10.56 -7.49 -4.28
CA GLN A 214 9.92 -6.72 -5.32
C GLN A 214 9.94 -5.27 -4.87
N ILE A 215 11.10 -4.63 -5.00
CA ILE A 215 11.15 -3.16 -4.87
C ILE A 215 10.34 -2.63 -6.04
N ASN A 216 9.22 -2.01 -5.71
CA ASN A 216 8.39 -1.39 -6.72
C ASN A 216 8.96 -0.01 -7.03
N TRP A 217 9.79 0.05 -8.06
CA TRP A 217 10.45 1.29 -8.48
C TRP A 217 9.49 2.31 -9.11
N GLU A 218 8.26 1.89 -9.47
CA GLU A 218 7.35 2.67 -10.32
C GLU A 218 5.91 2.79 -9.82
N ARG A 219 5.48 2.11 -8.74
CA ARG A 219 4.11 2.24 -8.21
C ARG A 219 4.10 2.82 -6.80
N ASN A 220 2.98 3.47 -6.46
CA ASN A 220 2.56 3.61 -5.07
C ASN A 220 2.51 2.21 -4.48
N GLU A 221 3.37 1.94 -3.49
CA GLU A 221 3.35 0.72 -2.70
C GLU A 221 2.21 0.81 -1.66
N THR A 222 1.04 1.21 -2.13
CA THR A 222 -0.17 1.33 -1.33
C THR A 222 -1.27 0.47 -1.93
N GLU A 223 -2.06 -0.14 -1.06
CA GLU A 223 -3.30 -0.81 -1.42
C GLU A 223 -4.48 -0.06 -0.79
N LYS A 224 -5.69 -0.28 -1.31
CA LYS A 224 -6.89 0.26 -0.67
C LYS A 224 -7.19 -0.49 0.62
N ASN A 225 -7.23 0.23 1.73
CA ASN A 225 -7.50 -0.32 3.05
C ASN A 225 -9.01 -0.42 3.30
N LEU A 226 -9.58 -1.59 3.02
CA LEU A 226 -11.01 -1.85 3.21
C LEU A 226 -11.45 -1.93 4.69
N ASP A 227 -10.52 -1.94 5.65
CA ASP A 227 -10.84 -1.73 7.07
C ASP A 227 -11.05 -0.25 7.43
N LYS A 228 -10.65 0.69 6.55
CA LYS A 228 -10.67 2.13 6.79
C LYS A 228 -11.31 2.89 5.63
N ILE A 229 -12.63 2.85 5.54
CA ILE A 229 -13.41 3.61 4.55
C ILE A 229 -13.86 4.96 5.14
N LYS A 230 -13.52 6.05 4.44
CA LYS A 230 -13.85 7.44 4.81
C LYS A 230 -15.31 7.76 4.51
N TYR A 231 -16.24 7.26 5.32
CA TYR A 231 -17.68 7.46 5.09
C TYR A 231 -18.10 8.95 5.17
N ASN A 232 -17.39 9.77 5.92
CA ASN A 232 -17.62 11.22 5.95
C ASN A 232 -17.37 11.87 4.59
N CYS A 233 -16.30 11.48 3.88
CA CYS A 233 -16.02 11.96 2.53
C CYS A 233 -17.12 11.53 1.55
N PHE A 234 -17.58 10.28 1.65
CA PHE A 234 -18.70 9.78 0.87
C PHE A 234 -19.98 10.61 1.07
N LEU A 235 -20.35 10.87 2.33
CA LEU A 235 -21.50 11.71 2.65
C LEU A 235 -21.33 13.17 2.17
N MET A 236 -20.13 13.72 2.23
CA MET A 236 -19.87 15.08 1.72
C MET A 236 -20.01 15.15 0.20
N ASP A 237 -19.42 14.21 -0.54
CA ASP A 237 -19.44 14.20 -2.00
C ASP A 237 -20.85 13.99 -2.58
N ILE A 238 -21.69 13.25 -1.86
CA ILE A 238 -23.05 12.94 -2.32
C ILE A 238 -24.04 14.07 -2.03
N VAL A 239 -23.80 14.88 -0.99
CA VAL A 239 -24.66 16.00 -0.58
C VAL A 239 -24.20 17.34 -1.17
N SER A 240 -22.92 17.49 -1.49
CA SER A 240 -22.36 18.73 -2.04
C SER A 240 -22.62 18.83 -3.55
N THR A 241 -23.86 19.15 -3.96
CA THR A 241 -24.19 19.88 -5.20
C THR A 241 -25.61 20.46 -5.10
#